data_AF-A0A959MVY5-F1
#
_entry.id   AF-A0A959MVY5-F1
#
_cell.length_a   1.000
_cell.length_b   1.000
_cell.length_c   1.000
_cell.angle_alpha   90.00
_cell.angle_beta   90.00
_cell.angle_gamma   90.00
#
_symmetry.space_group_name_H-M   'P 1'
#
loop_
_entity.id
_entity.type
_entity.pdbx_description
1 polymer ?
#
loop_
_entity_poly.entity_id
_entity_poly.type
_entity_poly.pdbx_seq_one_letter_code
_entity_poly.pdbx_strand_id
1 'polypeptide(L)'
;MGKYLLTSIFVLLFCVDIMAQCDTAEMSAIDGIVITAENNLLDAKVLNTTLEDGTGLTAFYVNNDLIKLTVDAKQFMQEIFVSGGYAVCFKVTSFTSDSNMYEIYYFKDNKLVCREDPMTGEMSGPPDEPETDLIAGFEYYLSAIQ
;
A
#
# COMPACT_ATOMS: atom_id res chain seq x y z
N MET A 1 -64.04 -19.66 6.45
CA MET A 1 -62.91 -20.61 6.48
C MET A 1 -62.25 -20.60 5.12
N GLY A 2 -61.09 -19.97 4.99
CA GLY A 2 -60.29 -19.95 3.76
C GLY A 2 -58.84 -19.73 4.14
N LYS A 3 -58.05 -20.79 4.10
CA LYS A 3 -56.61 -20.84 4.38
C LYS A 3 -55.86 -20.44 3.10
N TYR A 4 -55.00 -19.43 3.17
CA TYR A 4 -53.91 -19.22 2.20
C TYR A 4 -52.68 -18.75 2.99
N LEU A 5 -51.87 -19.69 3.44
CA LEU A 5 -50.51 -19.96 2.92
C LEU A 5 -49.61 -18.71 2.89
N LEU A 6 -48.96 -18.45 4.05
CA LEU A 6 -47.71 -17.71 4.10
C LEU A 6 -46.66 -18.54 3.35
N THR A 7 -46.32 -18.13 2.13
CA THR A 7 -45.11 -18.63 1.46
C THR A 7 -43.95 -17.79 1.98
N SER A 8 -43.24 -18.30 2.97
CA SER A 8 -41.95 -17.74 3.38
C SER A 8 -40.97 -17.92 2.21
N ILE A 9 -40.71 -16.85 1.47
CA ILE A 9 -39.60 -16.78 0.54
C ILE A 9 -38.34 -16.68 1.39
N PHE A 10 -37.68 -17.81 1.60
CA PHE A 10 -36.31 -17.85 2.10
C PHE A 10 -35.41 -17.36 0.94
N VAL A 11 -35.14 -16.06 0.90
CA VAL A 11 -34.05 -15.55 0.05
C VAL A 11 -32.76 -15.99 0.72
N LEU A 12 -32.18 -17.09 0.22
CA LEU A 12 -30.78 -17.40 0.45
C LEU A 12 -29.97 -16.28 -0.21
N LEU A 13 -29.63 -15.24 0.57
CA LEU A 13 -28.52 -14.36 0.23
C LEU A 13 -27.28 -15.25 0.25
N PHE A 14 -26.90 -15.75 -0.93
CA PHE A 14 -25.50 -16.07 -1.17
C PHE A 14 -24.77 -14.73 -1.06
N CYS A 15 -24.16 -14.45 0.10
CA CYS A 15 -22.95 -13.62 0.11
C CYS A 15 -21.97 -14.37 -0.77
N VAL A 16 -21.99 -14.07 -2.07
CA VAL A 16 -20.79 -14.22 -2.87
C VAL A 16 -19.86 -13.20 -2.23
N ASP A 17 -18.96 -13.68 -1.37
CA ASP A 17 -17.78 -12.94 -0.98
C ASP A 17 -17.04 -12.63 -2.28
N ILE A 18 -17.43 -11.52 -2.90
CA ILE A 18 -16.63 -10.86 -3.92
C ILE A 18 -15.43 -10.40 -3.12
N MET A 19 -14.42 -11.28 -2.98
CA MET A 19 -13.07 -10.85 -2.64
C MET A 19 -12.83 -9.64 -3.54
N ALA A 20 -12.68 -8.46 -2.94
CA ALA A 20 -12.52 -7.23 -3.69
C ALA A 20 -11.35 -7.45 -4.65
N GLN A 21 -11.65 -7.67 -5.93
CA GLN A 21 -10.63 -8.01 -6.89
C GLN A 21 -9.92 -6.71 -7.22
N CYS A 22 -8.59 -6.70 -7.16
CA CYS A 22 -7.83 -5.51 -7.49
C CYS A 22 -8.18 -5.03 -8.89
N ASP A 23 -8.39 -3.73 -9.06
CA ASP A 23 -8.52 -3.13 -10.39
C ASP A 23 -7.14 -3.09 -11.04
N THR A 24 -6.88 -4.04 -11.95
CA THR A 24 -5.58 -4.18 -12.62
C THR A 24 -5.23 -2.98 -13.50
N ALA A 25 -6.22 -2.25 -14.02
CA ALA A 25 -5.97 -1.03 -14.76
C ALA A 25 -5.49 0.09 -13.82
N GLU A 26 -6.06 0.15 -12.61
CA GLU A 26 -5.60 1.07 -11.56
C GLU A 26 -4.19 0.68 -11.08
N MET A 27 -3.88 -0.60 -10.90
CA MET A 27 -2.53 -1.04 -10.48
C MET A 27 -1.47 -0.68 -11.51
N SER A 28 -1.75 -0.90 -12.81
CA SER A 28 -0.85 -0.52 -13.88
C SER A 28 -0.61 0.99 -13.97
N ALA A 29 -1.60 1.82 -13.61
CA ALA A 29 -1.42 3.27 -13.51
C ALA A 29 -0.52 3.65 -12.32
N ILE A 30 -0.66 2.92 -11.22
CA ILE A 30 0.14 3.11 -10.00
C ILE A 30 1.60 2.66 -10.21
N ASP A 31 1.89 1.63 -11.00
CA ASP A 31 3.27 1.25 -11.37
C ASP A 31 4.04 2.38 -12.06
N GLY A 32 3.32 3.22 -12.83
CA GLY A 32 3.89 4.41 -13.45
C GLY A 32 4.46 5.42 -12.45
N ILE A 33 3.97 5.42 -11.20
CA ILE A 33 4.45 6.29 -10.12
C ILE A 33 5.88 5.94 -9.75
N VAL A 34 6.19 4.65 -9.63
CA VAL A 34 7.53 4.15 -9.27
C VAL A 34 8.54 4.60 -10.31
N ILE A 35 8.24 4.34 -11.60
CA ILE A 35 9.11 4.74 -12.72
C ILE A 35 9.30 6.25 -12.75
N THR A 36 8.22 7.01 -12.56
CA THR A 36 8.28 8.47 -12.56
C THR A 36 9.15 8.98 -11.42
N ALA A 37 8.94 8.51 -10.20
CA ALA A 37 9.73 8.91 -9.03
C ALA A 37 11.22 8.57 -9.23
N GLU A 38 11.54 7.35 -9.63
CA GLU A 38 12.91 6.89 -9.90
C GLU A 38 13.61 7.75 -10.95
N ASN A 39 12.94 8.08 -12.05
CA ASN A 39 13.48 8.94 -13.10
C ASN A 39 13.76 10.37 -12.63
N ASN A 40 13.09 10.83 -11.57
CA ASN A 40 13.27 12.18 -11.04
C ASN A 40 14.20 12.25 -9.81
N LEU A 41 14.78 11.13 -9.36
CA LEU A 41 15.65 11.12 -8.17
C LEU A 41 16.92 11.97 -8.33
N LEU A 42 17.45 12.11 -9.55
CA LEU A 42 18.64 12.91 -9.82
C LEU A 42 18.42 14.41 -9.57
N ASP A 43 17.18 14.88 -9.73
CA ASP A 43 16.78 16.27 -9.55
C ASP A 43 16.10 16.52 -8.19
N ALA A 44 15.97 15.48 -7.36
CA ALA A 44 15.24 15.57 -6.11
C ALA A 44 16.05 16.26 -5.01
N LYS A 45 15.37 17.11 -4.23
CA LYS A 45 15.85 17.55 -2.93
C LYS A 45 15.71 16.39 -1.95
N VAL A 46 16.78 16.09 -1.22
CA VAL A 46 16.81 15.02 -0.22
C VAL A 46 16.71 15.60 1.20
N LEU A 47 15.85 15.01 2.02
CA LEU A 47 15.77 15.26 3.46
C LEU A 47 16.00 13.96 4.22
N ASN A 48 16.96 13.97 5.14
CA ASN A 48 17.23 12.83 6.01
C ASN A 48 16.83 13.18 7.44
N THR A 49 16.09 12.28 8.10
CA THR A 49 15.77 12.39 9.53
C THR A 49 15.91 11.02 10.21
N THR A 50 15.97 11.03 11.53
CA THR A 50 16.03 9.82 12.34
C THR A 50 15.03 9.95 13.47
N LEU A 51 14.15 8.96 13.58
CA LEU A 51 13.13 8.90 14.61
C LEU A 51 13.73 8.51 15.96
N GLU A 52 12.96 8.68 17.05
CA GLU A 52 13.41 8.40 18.42
C GLU A 52 13.78 6.92 18.63
N ASP A 53 13.14 6.02 17.91
CA ASP A 53 13.41 4.57 17.92
C ASP A 53 14.65 4.17 17.09
N GLY A 54 15.27 5.13 16.42
CA GLY A 54 16.43 4.95 15.56
C GLY A 54 16.10 4.59 14.11
N THR A 55 14.82 4.61 13.71
CA THR A 55 14.41 4.42 12.31
C THR A 55 14.88 5.61 11.47
N GLY A 56 15.63 5.32 10.40
CA GLY A 56 16.07 6.30 9.43
C GLY A 56 15.00 6.59 8.39
N LEU A 57 14.77 7.86 8.08
CA LEU A 57 13.88 8.27 7.00
C LEU A 57 14.66 9.10 5.98
N THR A 58 14.53 8.74 4.70
CA THR A 58 15.09 9.51 3.57
C THR A 58 13.95 9.90 2.64
N ALA A 59 13.62 11.19 2.60
CA ALA A 59 12.55 11.74 1.77
C ALA A 59 13.10 12.47 0.56
N PHE A 60 12.49 12.25 -0.61
CA PHE A 60 12.86 12.83 -1.89
C PHE A 60 11.73 13.73 -2.40
N TYR A 61 12.06 14.98 -2.67
CA TYR A 61 11.10 16.00 -3.09
C TYR A 61 11.46 16.59 -4.46
N VAL A 62 10.45 16.74 -5.33
CA VAL A 62 10.57 17.43 -6.62
C VAL A 62 9.50 18.50 -6.67
N ASN A 63 9.87 19.75 -6.96
CA ASN A 63 8.94 20.90 -6.93
C ASN A 63 8.15 21.05 -5.61
N ASN A 64 8.75 20.64 -4.48
CA ASN A 64 8.14 20.55 -3.14
C ASN A 64 7.11 19.43 -2.95
N ASP A 65 6.87 18.59 -3.95
CA ASP A 65 6.05 17.39 -3.82
C ASP A 65 6.94 16.22 -3.39
N LEU A 66 6.51 15.47 -2.37
CA LEU A 66 7.15 14.20 -2.03
C LEU A 66 6.94 13.24 -3.20
N ILE A 67 8.00 12.57 -3.64
CA ILE A 67 7.94 11.55 -4.71
C ILE A 67 8.35 10.17 -4.22
N LYS A 68 9.23 10.10 -3.21
CA LYS A 68 9.73 8.86 -2.61
C LYS A 68 10.08 9.08 -1.14
N LEU A 69 9.81 8.08 -0.31
CA LEU A 69 10.25 7.99 1.08
C LEU A 69 10.85 6.60 1.31
N THR A 70 12.08 6.54 1.77
CA THR A 70 12.72 5.31 2.25
C THR A 70 12.68 5.28 3.77
N VAL A 71 12.22 4.17 4.33
CA VAL A 71 12.19 3.88 5.77
C VAL A 71 13.18 2.76 6.03
N ASP A 72 14.22 3.06 6.80
CA ASP A 72 15.26 2.11 7.19
C ASP A 72 15.14 1.83 8.70
N ALA A 73 14.46 0.74 9.02
CA ALA A 73 14.32 0.25 10.39
C ALA A 73 15.18 -1.01 10.59
N LYS A 74 15.60 -1.27 11.82
CA LYS A 74 16.48 -2.42 12.13
C LYS A 74 15.95 -3.79 11.67
N GLN A 75 14.63 -3.94 11.52
CA GLN A 75 13.99 -5.21 11.22
C GLN A 75 13.33 -5.26 9.84
N PHE A 76 13.18 -4.12 9.18
CA PHE A 76 12.53 -4.03 7.87
C PHE A 76 12.98 -2.76 7.14
N MET A 77 12.87 -2.80 5.83
CA MET A 77 13.02 -1.62 4.98
C MET A 77 11.74 -1.43 4.19
N GLN A 78 11.33 -0.17 4.03
CA GLN A 78 10.21 0.20 3.16
C GLN A 78 10.62 1.28 2.17
N GLU A 79 10.10 1.18 0.96
CA GLU A 79 10.13 2.26 -0.01
C GLU A 79 8.71 2.65 -0.37
N ILE A 80 8.39 3.92 -0.24
CA ILE A 80 7.06 4.46 -0.47
C ILE A 80 7.15 5.50 -1.58
N PHE A 81 6.48 5.24 -2.68
CA PHE A 81 6.39 6.12 -3.84
C PHE A 81 5.04 6.80 -3.87
N VAL A 82 4.98 8.09 -4.19
CA VAL A 82 3.75 8.90 -4.08
C VAL A 82 3.54 9.76 -5.30
N SER A 83 2.29 9.87 -5.76
CA SER A 83 1.87 10.83 -6.79
C SER A 83 0.36 11.02 -6.80
N GLY A 84 -0.10 12.28 -6.82
CA GLY A 84 -1.51 12.60 -7.12
C GLY A 84 -2.56 11.89 -6.25
N GLY A 85 -2.26 11.62 -4.97
CA GLY A 85 -3.16 10.91 -4.04
C GLY A 85 -2.98 9.39 -4.01
N TYR A 86 -2.10 8.84 -4.85
CA TYR A 86 -1.75 7.43 -4.88
C TYR A 86 -0.40 7.19 -4.20
N ALA A 87 -0.22 5.98 -3.65
CA ALA A 87 1.08 5.51 -3.18
C ALA A 87 1.33 4.03 -3.46
N VAL A 88 2.60 3.67 -3.62
CA VAL A 88 3.08 2.28 -3.66
C VAL A 88 4.07 2.09 -2.53
N CYS A 89 3.83 1.10 -1.67
CA CYS A 89 4.77 0.72 -0.64
C CYS A 89 5.35 -0.65 -0.94
N PHE A 90 6.67 -0.71 -1.02
CA PHE A 90 7.45 -1.95 -1.08
C PHE A 90 7.98 -2.21 0.33
N LYS A 91 7.52 -3.29 0.97
CA LYS A 91 7.98 -3.68 2.30
C LYS A 91 8.83 -4.94 2.19
N VAL A 92 10.08 -4.85 2.61
CA VAL A 92 10.94 -6.03 2.70
C VAL A 92 10.49 -6.89 3.88
N THR A 93 10.03 -8.11 3.59
CA THR A 93 9.53 -9.05 4.62
C THR A 93 10.48 -10.19 4.93
N SER A 94 11.49 -10.40 4.09
CA SER A 94 12.55 -11.38 4.35
C SER A 94 13.85 -10.99 3.70
N PHE A 95 14.93 -11.12 4.47
CA PHE A 95 16.31 -11.11 3.99
C PHE A 95 16.78 -12.55 3.90
N THR A 96 16.49 -13.24 2.79
CA THR A 96 17.18 -14.50 2.52
C THR A 96 18.57 -14.19 1.98
N SER A 97 19.54 -15.09 2.11
CA SER A 97 20.91 -14.87 1.62
C SER A 97 20.99 -14.56 0.11
N ASP A 98 19.93 -14.88 -0.63
CA ASP A 98 19.93 -14.91 -2.09
C ASP A 98 18.93 -13.92 -2.72
N SER A 99 17.96 -13.38 -1.95
CA SER A 99 16.99 -12.40 -2.43
C SER A 99 16.24 -11.66 -1.31
N ASN A 100 15.87 -10.41 -1.58
CA ASN A 100 14.89 -9.67 -0.79
C ASN A 100 13.49 -10.01 -1.33
N MET A 101 12.56 -10.38 -0.45
CA MET A 101 11.14 -10.52 -0.80
C MET A 101 10.39 -9.24 -0.40
N TYR A 102 9.63 -8.69 -1.35
CA TYR A 102 8.90 -7.43 -1.18
C TYR A 102 7.40 -7.67 -1.25
N GLU A 103 6.69 -7.42 -0.16
CA GLU A 103 5.25 -7.23 -0.24
C GLU A 103 4.98 -5.85 -0.84
N ILE A 104 4.10 -5.80 -1.85
CA ILE A 104 3.74 -4.56 -2.53
C ILE A 104 2.33 -4.18 -2.14
N TYR A 105 2.16 -2.95 -1.68
CA TYR A 105 0.88 -2.40 -1.23
C TYR A 105 0.55 -1.16 -2.05
N TYR A 106 -0.68 -1.12 -2.56
CA TYR A 106 -1.18 -0.06 -3.41
C TYR A 106 -2.21 0.75 -2.65
N PHE A 107 -2.00 2.06 -2.56
CA PHE A 107 -2.86 2.99 -1.83
C PHE A 107 -3.47 4.03 -2.75
N LYS A 108 -4.69 4.42 -2.41
CA LYS A 108 -5.42 5.56 -2.99
C LYS A 108 -6.12 6.34 -1.90
N ASP A 109 -5.87 7.64 -1.84
CA ASP A 109 -6.46 8.55 -0.85
C ASP A 109 -6.29 8.01 0.59
N ASN A 110 -5.07 7.55 0.91
CA ASN A 110 -4.70 6.92 2.18
C ASN A 110 -5.44 5.62 2.54
N LYS A 111 -6.00 4.91 1.55
CA LYS A 111 -6.64 3.60 1.74
C LYS A 111 -5.92 2.54 0.93
N LEU A 112 -5.67 1.39 1.56
CA LEU A 112 -5.17 0.20 0.88
C LEU A 112 -6.25 -0.28 -0.11
N VAL A 113 -5.90 -0.38 -1.39
CA VAL A 113 -6.80 -0.84 -2.46
C VAL A 113 -6.39 -2.18 -3.05
N CYS A 114 -5.12 -2.56 -2.92
CA CYS A 114 -4.61 -3.84 -3.36
C CYS A 114 -3.32 -4.19 -2.64
N ARG A 115 -3.03 -5.48 -2.55
CA ARG A 115 -1.72 -6.03 -2.21
C ARG A 115 -1.31 -7.07 -3.24
N GLU A 116 -0.02 -7.20 -3.46
CA GLU A 116 0.57 -8.23 -4.33
C GLU A 116 1.47 -9.14 -3.51
N ASP A 117 1.25 -10.45 -3.63
CA ASP A 117 2.05 -11.46 -2.96
C ASP A 117 3.45 -11.55 -3.60
N PRO A 118 4.54 -11.43 -2.81
CA PRO A 118 5.91 -11.45 -3.33
C PRO A 118 6.32 -12.74 -4.03
N MET A 119 5.70 -13.87 -3.67
CA MET A 119 6.08 -15.19 -4.16
C MET A 119 5.28 -15.59 -5.40
N THR A 120 4.01 -15.19 -5.46
CA THR A 120 3.10 -15.62 -6.54
C THR A 120 2.78 -14.50 -7.53
N GLY A 121 3.00 -13.24 -7.17
CA GLY A 121 2.50 -12.07 -7.93
C GLY A 121 0.97 -11.97 -7.89
N GLU A 122 0.31 -12.72 -7.01
CA GLU A 122 -1.15 -12.71 -6.91
C GLU A 122 -1.61 -11.41 -6.27
N MET A 123 -2.45 -10.69 -7.00
CA MET A 123 -3.12 -9.49 -6.51
C MET A 123 -4.36 -9.87 -5.71
N SER A 124 -4.45 -9.39 -4.48
CA SER A 124 -5.62 -9.54 -3.64
C SER A 124 -6.07 -8.18 -3.10
N GLY A 125 -7.38 -8.01 -2.96
CA GLY A 125 -7.94 -6.80 -2.36
C GLY A 125 -7.45 -6.56 -0.94
N PRO A 126 -7.80 -5.40 -0.36
CA PRO A 126 -7.47 -5.13 1.03
C PRO A 126 -8.04 -6.25 1.93
N PRO A 127 -7.29 -6.69 2.95
CA PRO A 127 -7.80 -7.64 3.92
C PRO A 127 -9.05 -7.10 4.62
N ASP A 128 -9.92 -8.02 5.07
CA ASP A 128 -11.15 -7.68 5.81
C ASP A 128 -10.87 -6.93 7.11
N GLU A 129 -9.69 -7.16 7.71
CA GLU A 129 -9.15 -6.35 8.79
C GLU A 129 -8.16 -5.33 8.22
N PRO A 130 -8.34 -4.03 8.50
CA PRO A 130 -7.44 -3.01 7.99
C PRO A 130 -6.02 -3.25 8.52
N GLU A 131 -5.04 -3.20 7.62
CA GLU A 131 -3.63 -3.13 8.01
C GLU A 131 -3.32 -1.73 8.57
N THR A 132 -3.87 -1.47 9.76
CA THR A 132 -3.77 -0.18 10.45
C THR A 132 -2.34 0.24 10.69
N ASP A 133 -1.43 -0.72 10.86
CA ASP A 133 -0.04 -0.48 11.19
C ASP A 133 0.73 0.15 10.03
N LEU A 134 0.37 -0.18 8.77
CA LEU A 134 1.00 0.38 7.58
C LEU A 134 0.55 1.83 7.34
N ILE A 135 -0.75 2.09 7.44
CA ILE A 135 -1.31 3.43 7.23
C ILE A 135 -0.88 4.38 8.36
N ALA A 136 -1.01 3.94 9.62
CA ALA A 136 -0.59 4.74 10.77
C ALA A 136 0.94 4.98 10.77
N GLY A 137 1.72 3.99 10.34
CA GLY A 137 3.17 4.14 10.14
C GLY A 137 3.48 5.22 9.11
N PHE A 138 2.80 5.22 7.96
CA PHE A 138 3.03 6.21 6.91
C PHE A 138 2.69 7.64 7.36
N GLU A 139 1.54 7.86 8.00
CA GLU A 139 1.18 9.19 8.53
C GLU A 139 2.19 9.68 9.57
N TYR A 140 2.66 8.78 10.44
CA TYR A 140 3.72 9.08 11.39
C TYR A 140 5.02 9.50 10.69
N TYR A 141 5.46 8.76 9.67
CA TYR A 141 6.65 9.13 8.90
C TYR A 141 6.50 10.47 8.18
N LEU A 142 5.34 10.73 7.58
CA LEU A 142 5.04 12.01 6.94
C LEU A 142 5.14 13.18 7.93
N SER A 143 4.63 13.02 9.15
CA SER A 143 4.73 14.07 10.18
C SER A 143 6.16 14.41 10.59
N ALA A 144 7.10 13.47 10.41
CA ALA A 144 8.50 13.64 10.79
C ALA A 144 9.37 14.27 9.68
N ILE A 145 8.86 14.34 8.44
CA ILE A 145 9.59 14.85 7.26
C ILE A 145 9.01 16.15 6.69
N GLN A 146 8.04 16.76 7.39
CA GLN A 146 7.44 18.06 7.07
C GLN A 146 8.28 19.24 7.56
#